data_AF-I9F9A7-F1
#
_entry.id   AF-I9F9A7-F1
#
_cell.length_a   1.000
_cell.length_b   1.000
_cell.length_c   1.000
_cell.angle_alpha   90.00
_cell.angle_beta   90.00
_cell.angle_gamma   90.00
#
_symmetry.space_group_name_H-M   'P 1'
#
loop_
_entity.id
_entity.type
_entity.pdbx_description
1 polymer ?
#
loop_
_entity_poly.entity_id
_entity_poly.type
_entity_poly.pdbx_seq_one_letter_code
_entity_poly.pdbx_strand_id
1 'polypeptide(L)'
;MERHTYTINFWVSPSNARKNGTAPINATITLNGNRASFSSNKKVNPSDWDATRQRVKGTNETAKLINESLLQIKNKIYKKEVELLERGYILTADLLRDAYQDKIDAIQTKTLNQIYQEFLDSLNKVVGKGTSEATYYSYSRTF
;
A
#
# COMPACT_ATOMS: atom_id res chain seq x y z
N MET A 1 13.78 -10.69 14.86
CA MET A 1 12.79 -9.81 14.20
C MET A 1 12.37 -10.49 12.91
N GLU A 2 11.13 -10.93 12.79
CA GLU A 2 10.59 -11.37 11.51
C GLU A 2 10.65 -10.20 10.52
N ARG A 3 11.32 -10.39 9.39
CA ARG A 3 11.27 -9.42 8.29
C ARG A 3 9.90 -9.54 7.63
N HIS A 4 9.00 -8.59 7.89
CA HIS A 4 7.83 -8.41 7.05
C HIS A 4 8.31 -8.11 5.63
N THR A 5 8.14 -9.06 4.72
CA THR A 5 8.54 -8.89 3.31
C THR A 5 7.42 -8.15 2.60
N TYR A 6 7.55 -6.83 2.49
CA TYR A 6 6.73 -6.03 1.60
C TYR A 6 7.52 -5.61 0.36
N THR A 7 6.80 -5.33 -0.72
CA THR A 7 7.38 -4.82 -1.96
C THR A 7 6.71 -3.52 -2.36
N ILE A 8 7.51 -2.53 -2.78
CA ILE A 8 7.03 -1.31 -3.41
C ILE A 8 7.32 -1.38 -4.90
N ASN A 9 6.26 -1.42 -5.71
CA ASN A 9 6.36 -1.47 -7.16
C ASN A 9 5.85 -0.17 -7.78
N PHE A 10 6.55 0.34 -8.80
CA PHE A 10 6.07 1.42 -9.65
C PHE A 10 5.62 0.89 -11.00
N TRP A 11 4.56 1.48 -11.52
CA TRP A 11 4.01 1.10 -12.83
C TRP A 11 3.34 2.30 -13.49
N VAL A 12 3.29 2.27 -14.82
CA VAL A 12 2.59 3.26 -15.64
C VAL A 12 1.32 2.63 -16.16
N SER A 13 0.23 3.40 -16.20
CA SER A 13 -1.05 2.99 -16.79
C SER A 13 -1.26 3.70 -18.13
N PRO A 14 -0.89 3.10 -19.28
CA PRO A 14 -1.02 3.76 -20.57
C PRO A 14 -2.47 4.11 -20.92
N SER A 15 -3.43 3.32 -20.44
CA SER A 15 -4.87 3.58 -20.60
C SER A 15 -5.33 4.89 -19.94
N ASN A 16 -4.56 5.40 -18.97
CA ASN A 16 -4.82 6.67 -18.28
C ASN A 16 -3.97 7.83 -18.83
N ALA A 17 -3.49 7.72 -20.07
CA ALA A 17 -2.75 8.80 -20.73
C ALA A 17 -3.62 10.06 -20.87
N ARG A 18 -3.01 11.22 -20.61
CA ARG A 18 -3.63 12.52 -20.80
C ARG A 18 -3.58 12.94 -22.26
N LYS A 19 -4.30 14.00 -22.62
CA LYS A 19 -4.30 14.61 -23.97
C LYS A 19 -2.90 14.94 -24.50
N ASN A 20 -1.92 15.16 -23.63
CA ASN A 20 -0.53 15.44 -24.00
C ASN A 20 0.34 14.18 -24.17
N GLY A 21 -0.24 12.97 -24.18
CA GLY A 21 0.47 11.69 -24.35
C GLY A 21 1.13 11.12 -23.09
N THR A 22 1.18 11.89 -21.99
CA THR A 22 1.79 11.42 -20.73
C THR A 22 0.81 10.62 -19.88
N ALA A 23 1.31 9.56 -19.24
CA ALA A 23 0.56 8.72 -18.32
C ALA A 23 1.09 8.86 -16.89
N PRO A 24 0.24 8.73 -15.86
CA PRO A 24 0.69 8.77 -14.46
C PRO A 24 1.54 7.55 -14.11
N ILE A 25 2.57 7.79 -13.29
CA ILE A 25 3.30 6.73 -12.59
C ILE A 25 2.58 6.47 -11.27
N ASN A 26 2.15 5.24 -11.04
CA ASN A 26 1.52 4.79 -9.81
C ASN A 26 2.52 3.96 -8.99
N ALA A 27 2.27 3.91 -7.69
CA ALA A 27 3.00 3.08 -6.74
C ALA A 27 2.04 2.09 -6.08
N THR A 28 2.51 0.88 -5.83
CA THR A 28 1.76 -0.16 -5.13
C THR A 28 2.62 -0.75 -4.03
N ILE A 29 2.13 -0.70 -2.80
CA ILE A 29 2.68 -1.40 -1.65
C ILE A 29 1.99 -2.76 -1.57
N THR A 30 2.76 -3.85 -1.54
CA THR A 30 2.24 -5.20 -1.31
C THR A 30 2.83 -5.75 -0.03
N LEU A 31 1.99 -6.15 0.92
CA LEU A 31 2.38 -6.75 2.19
C LEU A 31 1.43 -7.90 2.51
N ASN A 32 1.97 -9.11 2.74
CA ASN A 32 1.19 -10.32 3.07
C ASN A 32 0.02 -10.60 2.10
N GLY A 33 0.25 -10.41 0.79
CA GLY A 33 -0.78 -10.59 -0.24
C GLY A 33 -1.75 -9.41 -0.42
N ASN A 34 -1.85 -8.49 0.55
CA ASN A 34 -2.67 -7.29 0.46
C ASN A 34 -1.93 -6.18 -0.30
N ARG A 35 -2.67 -5.42 -1.12
CA ARG A 35 -2.12 -4.38 -1.99
C ARG A 35 -2.80 -3.04 -1.76
N ALA A 36 -2.00 -1.99 -1.59
CA ALA A 36 -2.46 -0.61 -1.52
C ALA A 36 -1.77 0.21 -2.62
N SER A 37 -2.54 0.81 -3.51
CA SER A 37 -2.03 1.62 -4.62
C SER A 37 -2.29 3.11 -4.42
N PHE A 38 -1.40 3.95 -4.93
CA PHE A 38 -1.53 5.41 -4.90
C PHE A 38 -0.75 6.07 -6.05
N SER A 39 -1.10 7.31 -6.38
CA SER A 39 -0.39 8.12 -7.37
C SER A 39 0.96 8.60 -6.83
N SER A 40 2.04 8.48 -7.62
CA SER A 40 3.34 9.10 -7.31
C SER A 40 3.36 10.62 -7.58
N ASN A 41 2.30 11.16 -8.20
CA ASN A 41 2.21 12.51 -8.75
C ASN A 41 3.22 12.82 -9.86
N LYS A 42 3.95 11.82 -10.36
CA LYS A 42 4.79 11.91 -11.56
C LYS A 42 4.07 11.36 -12.78
N LYS A 43 4.50 11.81 -13.94
CA LYS A 43 3.96 11.41 -15.25
C LYS A 43 5.10 11.22 -16.22
N VAL A 44 4.93 10.33 -17.17
CA VAL A 44 5.92 10.02 -18.19
C VAL A 44 5.22 9.56 -19.47
N ASN A 45 5.85 9.71 -20.63
CA ASN A 45 5.38 9.00 -21.81
C ASN A 45 5.55 7.50 -21.57
N PRO A 46 4.53 6.66 -21.85
CA PRO A 46 4.67 5.21 -21.70
C PRO A 46 5.87 4.62 -22.46
N SER A 47 6.24 5.21 -23.61
CA SER A 47 7.42 4.83 -24.40
C SER A 47 8.74 4.99 -23.64
N ASP A 48 8.81 5.91 -22.67
CA ASP A 48 10.04 6.23 -21.93
C ASP A 48 10.12 5.45 -20.61
N TRP A 49 9.11 4.62 -20.29
CA TRP A 49 9.10 3.78 -19.09
C TRP A 49 9.81 2.44 -19.32
N ASP A 50 10.66 2.04 -18.37
CA ASP A 50 11.20 0.68 -18.27
C ASP A 50 10.42 -0.06 -17.18
N ALA A 51 9.51 -0.95 -17.58
CA ALA A 51 8.65 -1.69 -16.66
C ALA A 51 9.41 -2.70 -15.80
N THR A 52 10.47 -3.29 -16.34
CA THR A 52 11.29 -4.28 -15.63
C THR A 52 12.12 -3.60 -14.54
N ARG A 53 12.74 -2.46 -14.86
CA ARG A 53 13.55 -1.68 -13.90
C ARG A 53 12.72 -0.70 -13.07
N GLN A 54 11.44 -0.53 -13.39
CA GLN A 54 10.50 0.40 -12.76
C GLN A 54 11.03 1.83 -12.69
N ARG A 55 11.55 2.32 -13.81
CA ARG A 55 12.18 3.66 -13.90
C ARG A 55 11.97 4.29 -15.28
N VAL A 56 12.15 5.59 -15.36
CA VAL A 56 12.21 6.31 -16.64
C VAL A 56 13.57 6.06 -17.30
N LYS A 57 13.54 5.73 -18.59
CA LYS A 57 14.70 5.52 -19.47
C LYS A 57 15.42 6.84 -19.77
N GLY A 58 16.69 6.74 -20.10
CA GLY A 58 17.53 7.88 -20.49
C GLY A 58 18.23 8.57 -19.33
N THR A 59 19.05 9.56 -19.68
CA THR A 59 19.98 10.27 -18.78
C THR A 59 19.72 11.78 -18.74
N ASN A 60 18.64 12.25 -19.40
CA ASN A 60 18.24 13.65 -19.34
C ASN A 60 17.79 14.04 -17.93
N GLU A 61 17.79 15.34 -17.66
CA GLU A 61 17.50 15.89 -16.34
C GLU A 61 16.11 15.50 -15.84
N THR A 62 15.10 15.54 -16.72
CA THR A 62 13.73 15.15 -16.37
C THR A 62 13.64 13.68 -15.92
N ALA A 63 14.31 12.76 -16.62
CA ALA A 63 14.34 11.35 -16.25
C ALA A 63 15.07 11.13 -14.92
N LYS A 64 16.16 11.85 -14.66
CA LYS A 64 16.88 11.83 -13.37
C LYS A 64 15.97 12.30 -12.24
N LEU A 65 15.36 13.47 -12.37
CA LEU A 65 14.46 14.03 -11.36
C LEU A 65 13.24 13.15 -11.06
N ILE A 66 12.65 12.50 -12.08
CA ILE A 66 11.56 11.55 -11.85
C ILE A 66 12.08 10.34 -11.08
N ASN A 67 13.19 9.73 -11.52
CA ASN A 67 13.76 8.54 -10.88
C ASN A 67 14.19 8.81 -9.43
N GLU A 68 14.78 9.97 -9.15
CA GLU A 68 15.11 10.42 -7.80
C GLU A 68 13.87 10.59 -6.94
N SER A 69 12.79 11.16 -7.49
CA SER A 69 11.52 11.28 -6.78
C SER A 69 10.91 9.91 -6.45
N LEU A 70 11.00 8.93 -7.35
CA LEU A 70 10.56 7.56 -7.07
C LEU A 70 11.39 6.90 -5.95
N LEU A 71 12.70 7.17 -5.91
CA LEU A 71 13.56 6.73 -4.82
C LEU A 71 13.19 7.40 -3.49
N GLN A 72 12.90 8.70 -3.50
CA GLN A 72 12.43 9.43 -2.32
C GLN A 72 11.12 8.86 -1.78
N ILE A 73 10.19 8.46 -2.65
CA ILE A 73 8.95 7.78 -2.25
C ILE A 73 9.26 6.48 -1.51
N LYS A 74 10.13 5.62 -2.07
CA LYS A 74 10.57 4.38 -1.41
C LYS A 74 11.18 4.66 -0.04
N ASN A 75 12.09 5.62 0.04
CA ASN A 75 12.75 5.99 1.28
C ASN A 75 11.76 6.54 2.33
N LYS A 76 10.76 7.33 1.92
CA LYS A 76 9.72 7.82 2.84
C LYS A 76 8.86 6.69 3.40
N ILE A 77 8.46 5.73 2.55
CA ILE A 77 7.69 4.56 3.00
C ILE A 77 8.50 3.73 4.00
N TYR A 78 9.79 3.47 3.71
CA TYR A 78 10.67 2.75 4.62
C TYR A 78 10.80 3.46 5.98
N LYS A 79 10.93 4.79 6.00
CA LYS A 79 10.95 5.55 7.26
C LYS A 79 9.65 5.40 8.05
N LYS A 80 8.51 5.45 7.38
CA LYS A 80 7.20 5.28 8.02
C LYS A 80 7.00 3.86 8.54
N GLU A 81 7.50 2.86 7.83
CA GLU A 81 7.49 1.48 8.30
C GLU A 81 8.24 1.33 9.63
N VAL A 82 9.48 1.84 9.70
CA VAL A 82 10.29 1.81 10.93
C VAL A 82 9.56 2.53 12.07
N GLU A 83 9.04 3.74 11.83
CA GLU A 83 8.28 4.52 12.82
C GLU A 83 7.07 3.73 13.37
N LEU A 84 6.34 3.02 12.50
CA LEU A 84 5.17 2.24 12.90
C LEU A 84 5.55 0.98 13.66
N LEU A 85 6.62 0.28 13.26
CA LEU A 85 7.12 -0.89 13.97
C LEU A 85 7.63 -0.53 15.37
N GLU A 86 8.37 0.57 15.50
CA GLU A 86 8.88 1.07 16.80
C GLU A 86 7.75 1.43 17.76
N ARG A 87 6.61 1.87 17.23
CA ARG A 87 5.39 2.14 18.01
C ARG A 87 4.53 0.90 18.29
N GLY A 88 4.93 -0.28 17.80
CA GLY A 88 4.23 -1.54 18.02
C GLY A 88 2.98 -1.76 17.16
N TYR A 89 2.84 -1.04 16.03
CA TYR A 89 1.73 -1.26 15.11
C TYR A 89 1.91 -2.55 14.31
N ILE A 90 0.79 -3.24 14.07
CA ILE A 90 0.73 -4.32 13.08
C ILE A 90 0.66 -3.68 11.68
N LEU A 91 1.67 -3.93 10.86
CA LEU A 91 1.75 -3.35 9.53
C LEU A 91 0.71 -3.95 8.57
N THR A 92 0.02 -3.06 7.85
CA THR A 92 -0.81 -3.40 6.68
C THR A 92 -0.40 -2.53 5.50
N ALA A 93 -0.68 -2.98 4.27
CA ALA A 93 -0.38 -2.20 3.07
C ALA A 93 -1.11 -0.84 3.07
N ASP A 94 -2.36 -0.81 3.52
CA ASP A 94 -3.16 0.41 3.68
C ASP A 94 -2.58 1.35 4.74
N LEU A 95 -2.20 0.82 5.90
CA LEU A 95 -1.59 1.63 6.98
C LEU A 95 -0.29 2.31 6.49
N LEU A 96 0.57 1.57 5.79
CA LEU A 96 1.80 2.13 5.22
C LEU A 96 1.51 3.20 4.15
N ARG A 97 0.52 2.97 3.27
CA ARG A 97 0.10 3.98 2.28
C ARG A 97 -0.39 5.24 2.98
N ASP A 98 -1.27 5.10 3.96
CA ASP A 98 -1.91 6.23 4.62
C ASP A 98 -0.92 7.00 5.50
N ALA A 99 0.01 6.29 6.15
CA ALA A 99 1.13 6.91 6.86
C ALA A 99 2.09 7.66 5.91
N TYR A 100 2.35 7.13 4.72
CA TYR A 100 3.11 7.86 3.68
C TYR A 100 2.40 9.13 3.21
N GLN A 101 1.07 9.11 3.14
CA GLN A 101 0.23 10.25 2.77
C GLN A 101 -0.01 11.23 3.92
N ASP A 102 0.61 10.99 5.09
CA ASP A 102 0.43 11.78 6.31
C ASP A 102 -1.06 11.95 6.68
N LYS A 103 -1.88 10.92 6.42
CA LYS A 103 -3.28 10.87 6.86
C LYS A 103 -3.30 10.54 8.35
N ILE A 104 -3.30 11.59 9.16
CA ILE A 104 -3.19 11.54 10.63
C ILE A 104 -4.31 10.69 11.25
N ASP A 105 -5.52 10.71 10.69
CA ASP A 105 -6.67 9.97 11.20
C ASP A 105 -6.56 8.45 10.99
N ALA A 106 -5.78 7.98 10.01
CA ALA A 106 -5.56 6.55 9.75
C ALA A 106 -4.51 5.93 10.69
N ILE A 107 -3.64 6.76 11.28
CA ILE A 107 -2.66 6.36 12.29
C ILE A 107 -3.32 6.27 13.68
N GLN A 108 -4.50 6.89 13.84
CA GLN A 108 -5.32 6.72 15.04
C GLN A 108 -6.03 5.36 15.01
N THR A 109 -5.48 4.46 15.83
CA THR A 109 -6.18 3.40 16.56
C THR A 109 -6.79 2.26 15.75
N LYS A 110 -5.98 1.22 15.49
CA LYS A 110 -6.47 -0.16 15.60
C LYS A 110 -5.51 -0.97 16.47
N THR A 111 -5.85 -1.07 17.75
CA THR A 111 -5.25 -2.06 18.66
C THR A 111 -5.62 -3.47 18.17
N LEU A 112 -4.89 -4.50 18.63
CA LEU A 112 -5.20 -5.91 18.35
C LEU A 112 -6.70 -6.21 18.58
N ASN A 113 -7.27 -5.63 19.64
CA ASN A 113 -8.68 -5.75 19.98
C ASN A 113 -9.61 -5.13 18.92
N GLN A 114 -9.26 -3.97 18.36
CA GLN A 114 -10.07 -3.34 17.31
C GLN A 114 -10.04 -4.15 16.01
N ILE A 115 -8.89 -4.74 15.65
CA ILE A 115 -8.78 -5.66 14.50
C ILE A 115 -9.62 -6.92 14.74
N TYR A 116 -9.57 -7.47 15.96
CA TYR A 116 -10.34 -8.64 16.34
C TYR A 116 -11.86 -8.37 16.27
N GLN A 117 -12.31 -7.21 16.73
CA GLN A 117 -13.72 -6.81 16.61
C GLN A 117 -14.16 -6.67 15.15
N GLU A 118 -13.32 -6.11 14.27
CA GLU A 118 -13.64 -6.06 12.84
C GLU A 118 -13.69 -7.43 12.18
N PHE A 119 -12.83 -8.36 12.60
CA PHE A 119 -12.90 -9.75 12.17
C PHE A 119 -14.22 -10.40 12.60
N LEU A 120 -14.62 -10.23 13.85
CA LEU A 120 -15.93 -10.71 14.35
C LEU A 120 -17.10 -10.07 13.60
N ASP A 121 -17.06 -8.76 13.34
CA ASP A 121 -18.08 -8.04 12.57
C ASP A 121 -18.14 -8.51 11.12
N SER A 122 -17.00 -8.85 10.52
CA SER A 122 -16.94 -9.41 9.18
C SER A 122 -17.55 -10.82 9.14
N LEU A 123 -17.33 -11.65 10.17
CA LEU A 123 -17.97 -12.96 10.31
C LEU A 123 -19.48 -12.80 10.46
N ASN A 124 -19.96 -11.87 11.29
CA ASN A 124 -21.38 -11.56 11.46
C ASN A 124 -22.09 -11.18 10.15
N LYS A 125 -21.43 -10.45 9.26
CA LYS A 125 -22.00 -10.06 7.96
C LYS A 125 -22.13 -11.22 6.97
N VAL A 126 -21.46 -12.35 7.22
CA VAL A 126 -21.48 -13.55 6.37
C VAL A 126 -22.32 -14.69 6.98
N VAL A 127 -22.68 -14.59 8.27
CA VAL A 127 -23.68 -15.46 8.90
C VAL A 127 -25.01 -15.29 8.15
N GLY A 128 -25.44 -16.35 7.48
CA GLY A 128 -26.64 -16.38 6.62
C GLY A 128 -26.39 -16.50 5.11
N LYS A 129 -25.14 -16.44 4.61
CA LYS A 129 -24.82 -16.64 3.18
C LYS A 129 -23.85 -17.80 2.88
N GLY A 130 -23.42 -18.57 3.88
CA GLY A 130 -22.59 -19.78 3.66
C GLY A 130 -21.74 -20.24 4.83
N THR A 131 -21.63 -19.46 5.91
CA THR A 131 -20.91 -19.86 7.14
C THR A 131 -21.92 -20.23 8.22
N SER A 132 -21.71 -21.37 8.89
CA SER A 132 -22.59 -21.82 9.96
C SER A 132 -22.42 -20.98 11.22
N GLU A 133 -23.52 -20.79 11.95
CA GLU A 133 -23.58 -20.06 13.23
C GLU A 133 -22.51 -20.54 14.23
N ALA A 134 -22.17 -21.83 14.17
CA ALA A 134 -21.14 -22.47 14.99
C ALA A 134 -19.74 -21.84 14.81
N THR A 135 -19.37 -21.38 13.60
CA THR A 135 -18.06 -20.77 13.35
C THR A 135 -17.95 -19.40 14.03
N TYR A 136 -19.02 -18.60 14.04
CA TYR A 136 -19.04 -17.31 14.73
C TYR A 136 -18.91 -17.47 16.26
N TYR A 137 -19.69 -18.39 16.85
CA TYR A 137 -19.65 -18.65 18.30
C TYR A 137 -18.33 -19.25 18.79
N SER A 138 -17.63 -20.00 17.94
CA SER A 138 -16.32 -20.55 18.31
C SER A 138 -15.25 -19.45 18.41
N TYR A 139 -15.25 -18.48 17.49
CA TYR A 139 -14.31 -17.37 17.57
C TYR A 139 -14.67 -16.41 18.70
N SER A 140 -15.95 -16.05 18.89
CA SER A 140 -16.38 -15.10 19.93
C SER A 140 -16.08 -15.53 21.37
N ARG A 141 -15.65 -16.79 21.61
CA ARG A 141 -15.32 -17.33 22.94
C ARG A 141 -13.83 -17.48 23.25
N THR A 142 -12.92 -17.16 22.32
CA THR A 142 -11.49 -17.51 22.51
C THR A 142 -10.59 -16.36 22.96
N PHE A 143 -11.14 -15.24 23.45
CA PHE A 143 -10.42 -14.28 24.31
C PHE A 143 -11.42 -13.58 25.22
#